data_AF-A0A126SY98-F1
#
_entry.id   AF-A0A126SY98-F1
#
_cell.length_a   1.000
_cell.length_b   1.000
_cell.length_c   1.000
_cell.angle_alpha   90.00
_cell.angle_beta   90.00
_cell.angle_gamma   90.00
#
_symmetry.space_group_name_H-M   'P 1'
#
loop_
_entity.id
_entity.type
_entity.pdbx_description
1 polymer ?
#
loop_
_entity_poly.entity_id
_entity_poly.type
_entity_poly.pdbx_seq_one_letter_code
_entity_poly.pdbx_strand_id
1 'polypeptide(L)'
;MHIRISLPQQTLALYDARGNLVAEYLVSTAKNGAGEQNGSFCTPRGKHIIRAKIGGRPAQTATARTAAKVGAGETAGCPENTVFVRRRPTGEIWTPALAAQFPNRDWILTRILWLSGTEPGKNRLGSVDTMRRYIYIHGSPDTVAMGVPGSIGCVRMRNDDIIDLYDRVPVYTPVEIVEFGLVSGSWDELGALARPVREAVFVAEQGVPLALEWDEFDALSLHVVAKDSQGEVIGTGRLLPDGHIGRLAVRADWRGRNVGSALMERLIAEAAQQKLQPLLLHAQVQALGFYEKLGFAATGGVFMEAGIPHRLMRRDA
;
A
#
# COMPACT_ATOMS: atom_id res chain seq x y z
N MET A 1 -7.83 -8.50 2.69
CA MET A 1 -7.49 -7.72 1.48
C MET A 1 -7.33 -6.27 1.89
N HIS A 2 -6.30 -5.60 1.40
CA HIS A 2 -6.07 -4.17 1.63
C HIS A 2 -5.21 -3.57 0.51
N ILE A 3 -5.20 -2.25 0.40
CA ILE A 3 -4.39 -1.50 -0.57
C ILE A 3 -3.31 -0.70 0.17
N ARG A 4 -2.10 -0.65 -0.37
CA ARG A 4 -1.06 0.31 -0.01
C ARG A 4 -0.71 1.19 -1.20
N ILE A 5 -0.73 2.50 -1.01
CA ILE A 5 -0.27 3.49 -1.98
C ILE A 5 1.01 4.11 -1.44
N SER A 6 2.12 3.93 -2.16
CA SER A 6 3.40 4.56 -1.83
C SER A 6 3.53 5.89 -2.56
N LEU A 7 3.59 6.99 -1.81
CA LEU A 7 3.82 8.31 -2.40
C LEU A 7 5.24 8.44 -3.00
N PRO A 8 6.33 7.97 -2.36
CA PRO A 8 7.65 8.08 -2.98
C PRO A 8 7.79 7.22 -4.25
N GLN A 9 7.17 6.03 -4.28
CA GLN A 9 7.30 5.11 -5.43
C GLN A 9 6.22 5.34 -6.50
N GLN A 10 5.17 6.11 -6.19
CA GLN A 10 4.03 6.31 -7.08
C GLN A 10 3.43 4.98 -7.54
N THR A 11 3.27 4.04 -6.60
CA THR A 11 2.65 2.74 -6.82
C THR A 11 1.44 2.52 -5.92
N LEU A 12 0.52 1.67 -6.37
CA LEU A 12 -0.57 1.11 -5.60
C LEU A 12 -0.44 -0.41 -5.63
N ALA A 13 -0.28 -1.03 -4.47
CA ALA A 13 -0.22 -2.48 -4.30
C ALA A 13 -1.49 -3.00 -3.61
N LEU A 14 -2.08 -4.05 -4.16
CA LEU A 14 -3.24 -4.76 -3.62
C LEU A 14 -2.77 -6.07 -2.98
N TYR A 15 -3.11 -6.27 -1.71
CA TYR A 15 -2.78 -7.47 -0.95
C TYR A 15 -4.05 -8.23 -0.55
N ASP A 16 -3.96 -9.56 -0.44
CA ASP A 16 -5.07 -10.40 0.03
C ASP A 16 -5.23 -10.35 1.57
N ALA A 17 -5.95 -11.31 2.17
CA ALA A 17 -6.13 -11.38 3.62
C ALA A 17 -4.92 -11.97 4.37
N ARG A 18 -4.06 -12.73 3.68
CA ARG A 18 -2.83 -13.32 4.22
C ARG A 18 -1.61 -12.41 3.99
N GLY A 19 -1.78 -11.27 3.31
CA GLY A 19 -0.69 -10.35 2.97
C GLY A 19 0.09 -10.77 1.72
N ASN A 20 -0.47 -11.65 0.87
CA ASN A 20 0.13 -11.92 -0.44
C ASN A 20 -0.16 -10.77 -1.39
N LEU A 21 0.83 -10.36 -2.19
CA LEU A 21 0.66 -9.39 -3.26
C LEU A 21 -0.20 -9.99 -4.37
N VAL A 22 -1.31 -9.32 -4.70
CA VAL A 22 -2.28 -9.75 -5.72
C VAL A 22 -2.06 -8.99 -7.03
N ALA A 23 -1.79 -7.69 -6.94
CA ALA A 23 -1.54 -6.82 -8.08
C ALA A 23 -0.77 -5.56 -7.64
N GLU A 24 -0.02 -4.98 -8.55
CA GLU A 24 0.66 -3.71 -8.37
C GLU A 24 0.45 -2.84 -9.61
N TYR A 25 0.18 -1.55 -9.40
CA TYR A 25 -0.12 -0.58 -10.44
C TYR A 25 0.71 0.68 -10.26
N LEU A 26 1.06 1.34 -11.36
CA LEU A 26 1.58 2.71 -11.31
C LEU A 26 0.42 3.68 -11.05
N VAL A 27 0.70 4.72 -10.27
CA VAL A 27 -0.25 5.80 -10.00
C VAL A 27 0.39 7.17 -10.23
N SER A 28 -0.44 8.22 -10.22
CA SER A 28 0.03 9.60 -10.13
C SER A 28 -0.74 10.32 -9.02
N THR A 29 -0.04 10.67 -7.94
CA THR A 29 -0.60 11.37 -6.79
C THR A 29 -0.42 12.89 -6.92
N ALA A 30 -0.77 13.65 -5.88
CA ALA A 30 -0.71 15.10 -5.92
C ALA A 30 0.70 15.63 -6.16
N LYS A 31 0.81 16.60 -7.08
CA LYS A 31 2.06 17.35 -7.31
C LYS A 31 2.54 18.13 -6.08
N ASN A 32 1.62 18.53 -5.20
CA ASN A 32 1.92 19.24 -3.95
C ASN A 32 2.42 18.28 -2.84
N GLY A 33 2.55 16.99 -3.14
CA GLY A 33 3.00 15.98 -2.18
C GLY A 33 1.91 15.59 -1.18
N ALA A 34 2.33 15.24 0.03
CA ALA A 34 1.48 14.67 1.05
C ALA A 34 0.88 15.75 1.98
N GLY A 35 -0.38 15.57 2.41
CA GLY A 35 -1.03 16.51 3.32
C GLY A 35 -2.55 16.39 3.40
N GLU A 36 -3.07 16.66 4.60
CA GLU A 36 -4.46 16.38 4.95
C GLU A 36 -5.35 17.64 4.96
N GLN A 37 -4.76 18.82 5.07
CA GLN A 37 -5.51 20.07 5.22
C GLN A 37 -6.39 20.37 4.01
N ASN A 38 -7.62 20.82 4.28
CA ASN A 38 -8.55 21.26 3.25
C ASN A 38 -7.96 22.45 2.47
N GLY A 39 -8.09 22.42 1.15
CA GLY A 39 -7.48 23.41 0.26
C GLY A 39 -5.96 23.27 0.05
N SER A 40 -5.29 22.27 0.64
CA SER A 40 -3.85 22.05 0.42
C SER A 40 -3.50 21.52 -0.97
N PHE A 41 -4.47 20.88 -1.66
CA PHE A 41 -4.24 20.15 -2.91
C PHE A 41 -3.17 19.04 -2.78
N CYS A 42 -2.92 18.56 -1.56
CA CYS A 42 -2.03 17.43 -1.30
C CYS A 42 -2.81 16.11 -1.23
N THR A 43 -2.14 14.97 -1.43
CA THR A 43 -2.74 13.65 -1.20
C THR A 43 -2.69 13.33 0.31
N PRO A 44 -3.82 13.02 0.97
CA PRO A 44 -3.83 12.75 2.42
C PRO A 44 -3.15 11.43 2.74
N ARG A 45 -2.46 11.37 3.88
CA ARG A 45 -1.75 10.17 4.34
C ARG A 45 -2.60 9.35 5.30
N GLY A 46 -2.07 8.17 5.61
CA GLY A 46 -2.57 7.32 6.67
C GLY A 46 -3.70 6.40 6.23
N LYS A 47 -4.53 6.01 7.19
CA LYS A 47 -5.53 4.95 7.03
C LYS A 47 -6.83 5.51 6.47
N HIS A 48 -7.33 4.82 5.47
CA HIS A 48 -8.54 5.13 4.74
C HIS A 48 -9.32 3.83 4.47
N ILE A 49 -10.52 3.99 3.95
CA ILE A 49 -11.33 2.91 3.38
C ILE A 49 -11.92 3.36 2.03
N ILE A 50 -12.18 2.39 1.15
CA ILE A 50 -13.03 2.62 -0.03
C ILE A 50 -14.47 2.77 0.46
N ARG A 51 -14.95 4.01 0.61
CA ARG A 51 -16.29 4.30 1.14
C ARG A 51 -17.39 3.95 0.16
N ALA A 52 -17.15 4.21 -1.13
CA ALA A 52 -18.08 3.99 -2.22
C ALA A 52 -17.34 3.76 -3.53
N LYS A 53 -18.02 3.10 -4.46
CA LYS A 53 -17.55 2.78 -5.80
C LYS A 53 -18.54 3.39 -6.81
N ILE A 54 -18.07 4.14 -7.79
CA ILE A 54 -18.90 4.82 -8.79
C ILE A 54 -18.39 4.46 -10.19
N GLY A 55 -19.32 4.31 -11.14
CA GLY A 55 -19.03 4.08 -12.56
C GLY A 55 -19.09 2.62 -12.99
N GLY A 56 -19.12 1.66 -12.06
CA GLY A 56 -19.33 0.24 -12.39
C GLY A 56 -20.79 -0.12 -12.60
N ARG A 57 -21.05 -1.38 -12.97
CA ARG A 57 -22.42 -1.92 -13.05
C ARG A 57 -23.06 -1.89 -11.66
N PRO A 58 -24.39 -1.67 -11.55
CA PRO A 58 -25.10 -1.87 -10.30
C PRO A 58 -24.81 -3.27 -9.76
N ALA A 59 -24.49 -3.39 -8.47
CA ALA A 59 -24.39 -4.70 -7.84
C ALA A 59 -25.74 -5.41 -7.95
N GLN A 60 -25.73 -6.70 -8.34
CA GLN A 60 -26.94 -7.52 -8.47
C GLN A 60 -27.74 -7.66 -7.15
N THR A 61 -27.18 -7.18 -6.04
CA THR A 61 -27.74 -7.27 -4.68
C THR A 61 -28.41 -5.98 -4.18
N ALA A 62 -28.60 -4.96 -5.04
CA ALA A 62 -29.38 -3.79 -4.67
C ALA A 62 -30.84 -4.20 -4.40
N THR A 63 -31.28 -4.07 -3.14
CA THR A 63 -32.67 -4.35 -2.78
C THR A 63 -33.63 -3.47 -3.58
N ALA A 64 -34.79 -4.03 -3.95
CA ALA A 64 -35.79 -3.44 -4.84
C ALA A 64 -36.20 -1.98 -4.53
N ARG A 65 -35.94 -1.50 -3.30
CA ARG A 65 -36.20 -0.10 -2.89
C ARG A 65 -35.25 0.94 -3.50
N THR A 66 -34.08 0.54 -4.00
CA THR A 66 -33.14 1.46 -4.66
C THR A 66 -33.21 1.44 -6.18
N ALA A 67 -33.78 0.38 -6.76
CA ALA A 67 -33.97 0.23 -8.20
C ALA A 67 -35.02 1.21 -8.78
N ALA A 68 -35.98 1.67 -7.98
CA ALA A 68 -37.08 2.52 -8.45
C ALA A 68 -36.69 3.96 -8.86
N LYS A 69 -35.44 4.38 -8.60
CA LYS A 69 -34.90 5.68 -9.05
C LYS A 69 -34.00 5.58 -10.27
N VAL A 70 -33.77 4.36 -10.74
CA VAL A 70 -32.75 4.02 -11.70
C VAL A 70 -33.47 3.71 -13.02
N GLY A 71 -33.39 4.62 -13.99
CA GLY A 71 -34.08 4.53 -15.28
C GLY A 71 -33.65 3.27 -16.04
N ALA A 72 -34.52 2.78 -16.94
CA ALA A 72 -34.37 1.50 -17.63
C ALA A 72 -33.06 1.30 -18.47
N GLY A 73 -32.22 2.33 -18.61
CA GLY A 73 -30.89 2.26 -19.25
C GLY A 73 -29.69 2.09 -18.29
N GLU A 74 -29.89 2.10 -16.97
CA GLU A 74 -28.82 2.11 -15.96
C GLU A 74 -28.38 0.70 -15.48
N THR A 75 -28.74 -0.36 -16.21
CA THR A 75 -28.23 -1.73 -15.95
C THR A 75 -26.79 -1.93 -16.43
N ALA A 76 -26.31 -1.08 -17.34
CA ALA A 76 -24.94 -1.06 -17.80
C ALA A 76 -24.10 -0.09 -16.95
N GLY A 77 -22.89 -0.52 -16.54
CA GLY A 77 -21.91 0.37 -15.92
C GLY A 77 -21.48 1.46 -16.90
N CYS A 78 -20.89 2.54 -16.40
CA CYS A 78 -20.38 3.59 -17.28
C CYS A 78 -19.29 3.02 -18.21
N PRO A 79 -19.31 3.38 -19.51
CA PRO A 79 -18.26 2.97 -20.43
C PRO A 79 -16.89 3.53 -19.98
N GLU A 80 -15.83 2.93 -20.49
CA GLU A 80 -14.48 3.50 -20.36
C GLU A 80 -14.46 4.93 -20.92
N ASN A 81 -13.57 5.77 -20.38
CA ASN A 81 -13.45 7.19 -20.72
C ASN A 81 -14.65 8.07 -20.33
N THR A 82 -15.68 7.53 -19.65
CA THR A 82 -16.76 8.36 -19.10
C THR A 82 -16.20 9.48 -18.23
N VAL A 83 -16.59 10.73 -18.50
CA VAL A 83 -16.13 11.89 -17.73
C VAL A 83 -17.05 12.14 -16.54
N PHE A 84 -16.47 12.30 -15.36
CA PHE A 84 -17.17 12.62 -14.13
C PHE A 84 -16.89 14.05 -13.67
N VAL A 85 -17.92 14.68 -13.12
CA VAL A 85 -17.74 15.88 -12.27
C VAL A 85 -18.17 15.51 -10.86
N ARG A 86 -17.23 15.60 -9.92
CA ARG A 86 -17.33 15.07 -8.56
C ARG A 86 -17.58 13.55 -8.58
N ARG A 87 -18.83 13.12 -8.62
CA ARG A 87 -19.25 11.70 -8.60
C ARG A 87 -20.41 11.42 -9.56
N ARG A 88 -20.71 12.35 -10.46
CA ARG A 88 -21.82 12.21 -11.41
C ARG A 88 -21.25 12.11 -12.81
N PRO A 89 -21.66 11.11 -13.61
CA PRO A 89 -21.32 11.07 -15.02
C PRO A 89 -21.91 12.31 -15.69
N THR A 90 -21.13 12.92 -16.57
CA THR A 90 -21.52 14.13 -17.31
C THR A 90 -22.33 13.82 -18.56
N GLY A 91 -22.26 12.57 -19.05
CA GLY A 91 -22.69 12.19 -20.40
C GLY A 91 -21.60 12.33 -21.46
N GLU A 92 -20.46 12.96 -21.13
CA GLU A 92 -19.31 13.06 -22.02
C GLU A 92 -18.43 11.79 -21.95
N ILE A 93 -17.87 11.40 -23.10
CA ILE A 93 -16.78 10.42 -23.21
C ILE A 93 -15.50 11.18 -23.57
N TRP A 94 -14.45 10.97 -22.79
CA TRP A 94 -13.16 11.60 -23.04
C TRP A 94 -12.58 11.14 -24.38
N THR A 95 -12.06 12.10 -25.14
CA THR A 95 -11.28 11.87 -26.35
C THR A 95 -10.16 12.91 -26.40
N PRO A 96 -9.07 12.67 -27.16
CA PRO A 96 -8.04 13.69 -27.37
C PRO A 96 -8.60 15.01 -27.94
N ALA A 97 -9.61 14.94 -28.82
CA ALA A 97 -10.27 16.11 -29.39
C ALA A 97 -11.05 16.92 -28.33
N LEU A 98 -11.74 16.24 -27.40
CA LEU A 98 -12.40 16.91 -26.27
C LEU A 98 -11.37 17.51 -25.30
N ALA A 99 -10.26 16.80 -25.04
CA ALA A 99 -9.18 17.30 -24.20
C ALA A 99 -8.56 18.59 -24.74
N ALA A 100 -8.35 18.67 -26.05
CA ALA A 100 -7.80 19.86 -26.71
C ALA A 100 -8.69 21.11 -26.58
N GLN A 101 -10.01 20.93 -26.45
CA GLN A 101 -10.95 22.05 -26.22
C GLN A 101 -10.88 22.58 -24.78
N PHE A 102 -10.46 21.76 -23.82
CA PHE A 102 -10.39 22.11 -22.40
C PHE A 102 -9.03 21.73 -21.77
N PRO A 103 -7.93 22.39 -22.19
CA PRO A 103 -6.57 21.98 -21.81
C PRO A 103 -6.28 22.04 -20.30
N ASN A 104 -7.04 22.85 -19.55
CA ASN A 104 -6.87 23.03 -18.11
C ASN A 104 -7.88 22.24 -17.25
N ARG A 105 -8.75 21.43 -17.87
CA ARG A 105 -9.74 20.65 -17.13
C ARG A 105 -9.07 19.46 -16.43
N ASP A 106 -9.38 19.27 -15.14
CA ASP A 106 -9.01 18.06 -14.42
C ASP A 106 -9.97 16.92 -14.80
N TRP A 107 -9.43 15.88 -15.42
CA TRP A 107 -10.21 14.77 -15.95
C TRP A 107 -10.32 13.64 -14.93
N ILE A 108 -11.53 13.41 -14.43
CA ILE A 108 -11.88 12.25 -13.62
C ILE A 108 -12.63 11.28 -14.52
N LEU A 109 -12.01 10.16 -14.86
CA LEU A 109 -12.53 9.24 -15.88
C LEU A 109 -12.92 7.87 -15.31
N THR A 110 -13.77 7.17 -16.06
CA THR A 110 -13.96 5.72 -16.06
C THR A 110 -14.56 5.14 -14.78
N ARG A 111 -13.83 5.15 -13.66
CA ARG A 111 -14.27 4.64 -12.35
C ARG A 111 -13.78 5.56 -11.25
N ILE A 112 -14.52 5.60 -10.14
CA ILE A 112 -14.11 6.32 -8.93
C ILE A 112 -14.23 5.38 -7.73
N LEU A 113 -13.12 5.22 -7.01
CA LEU A 113 -13.08 4.67 -5.65
C LEU A 113 -12.97 5.85 -4.69
N TRP A 114 -14.06 6.14 -3.97
CA TRP A 114 -14.10 7.30 -3.07
C TRP A 114 -13.52 6.93 -1.71
N LEU A 115 -12.48 7.66 -1.29
CA LEU A 115 -11.80 7.40 -0.03
C LEU A 115 -12.46 8.15 1.13
N SER A 116 -12.48 7.51 2.29
CA SER A 116 -12.80 8.13 3.58
C SER A 116 -11.70 7.80 4.58
N GLY A 117 -11.14 8.84 5.21
CA GLY A 117 -10.15 8.67 6.26
C GLY A 117 -10.72 7.98 7.49
N THR A 118 -9.88 7.27 8.23
CA THR A 118 -10.27 6.56 9.46
C THR A 118 -9.59 7.10 10.72
N GLU A 119 -8.77 8.15 10.61
CA GLU A 119 -8.00 8.73 11.71
C GLU A 119 -8.50 10.15 12.06
N PRO A 120 -9.32 10.32 13.11
CA PRO A 120 -9.83 11.62 13.54
C PRO A 120 -8.70 12.63 13.80
N GLY A 121 -8.87 13.87 13.32
CA GLY A 121 -7.88 14.93 13.49
C GLY A 121 -6.64 14.80 12.59
N LYS A 122 -6.48 13.67 11.89
CA LYS A 122 -5.43 13.46 10.88
C LYS A 122 -5.99 13.50 9.47
N ASN A 123 -6.90 12.59 9.11
CA ASN A 123 -7.47 12.52 7.76
C ASN A 123 -9.01 12.36 7.76
N ARG A 124 -9.62 12.46 8.95
CA ARG A 124 -11.07 12.35 9.19
C ARG A 124 -11.54 13.47 10.13
N LEU A 125 -12.73 14.01 9.84
CA LEU A 125 -13.35 15.13 10.55
C LEU A 125 -12.55 16.45 10.46
N GLY A 126 -13.19 17.55 10.88
CA GLY A 126 -12.55 18.87 10.94
C GLY A 126 -12.07 19.40 9.58
N SER A 127 -10.95 20.13 9.59
CA SER A 127 -10.31 20.70 8.41
C SER A 127 -9.49 19.69 7.59
N VAL A 128 -9.44 18.43 8.01
CA VAL A 128 -8.58 17.40 7.41
C VAL A 128 -9.34 16.24 6.76
N ASP A 129 -10.67 16.35 6.69
CA ASP A 129 -11.54 15.26 6.29
C ASP A 129 -11.38 14.88 4.80
N THR A 130 -10.79 13.72 4.55
CA THR A 130 -10.52 13.20 3.20
C THR A 130 -11.77 13.08 2.33
N MET A 131 -12.89 12.67 2.93
CA MET A 131 -14.13 12.45 2.20
C MET A 131 -14.73 13.78 1.75
N ARG A 132 -14.73 14.79 2.62
CA ARG A 132 -15.16 16.17 2.32
C ARG A 132 -14.23 16.88 1.34
N ARG A 133 -12.96 16.44 1.24
CA ARG A 133 -11.98 16.91 0.26
C ARG A 133 -12.10 16.26 -1.12
N TYR A 134 -13.07 15.36 -1.33
CA TYR A 134 -13.32 14.71 -2.63
C TYR A 134 -12.10 13.91 -3.15
N ILE A 135 -11.33 13.28 -2.25
CA ILE A 135 -10.16 12.48 -2.64
C ILE A 135 -10.58 11.12 -3.18
N TYR A 136 -10.10 10.79 -4.37
CA TYR A 136 -10.46 9.60 -5.13
C TYR A 136 -9.24 8.81 -5.58
N ILE A 137 -9.44 7.52 -5.82
CA ILE A 137 -8.66 6.78 -6.81
C ILE A 137 -9.53 6.71 -8.08
N HIS A 138 -9.02 7.17 -9.22
CA HIS A 138 -9.83 7.26 -10.44
C HIS A 138 -9.02 7.08 -11.74
N GLY A 139 -9.74 6.78 -12.82
CA GLY A 139 -9.18 6.71 -14.17
C GLY A 139 -8.80 8.09 -14.69
N SER A 140 -7.86 8.13 -15.63
CA SER A 140 -7.31 9.37 -16.18
C SER A 140 -6.94 9.19 -17.66
N PRO A 141 -6.78 10.28 -18.43
CA PRO A 141 -6.36 10.21 -19.82
C PRO A 141 -5.05 9.44 -20.01
N ASP A 142 -4.90 8.74 -21.14
CA ASP A 142 -3.66 8.02 -21.50
C ASP A 142 -2.45 8.96 -21.63
N THR A 143 -2.70 10.24 -21.87
CA THR A 143 -1.66 11.28 -21.95
C THR A 143 -1.06 11.67 -20.60
N VAL A 144 -1.70 11.31 -19.47
CA VAL A 144 -1.15 11.60 -18.13
C VAL A 144 0.06 10.70 -17.87
N ALA A 145 1.16 11.24 -17.34
CA ALA A 145 2.29 10.42 -16.92
C ALA A 145 1.97 9.64 -15.63
N MET A 146 2.30 8.35 -15.60
CA MET A 146 2.16 7.48 -14.41
C MET A 146 3.54 7.23 -13.79
N GLY A 147 3.59 6.94 -12.49
CA GLY A 147 4.84 6.78 -11.75
C GLY A 147 5.47 8.10 -11.31
N VAL A 148 4.79 9.23 -11.54
CA VAL A 148 5.24 10.57 -11.13
C VAL A 148 4.08 11.38 -10.53
N PRO A 149 4.32 12.24 -9.52
CA PRO A 149 3.29 13.13 -9.01
C PRO A 149 2.81 14.12 -10.08
N GLY A 150 1.49 14.28 -10.22
CA GLY A 150 0.90 15.12 -11.26
C GLY A 150 -0.57 15.48 -11.07
N SER A 151 -1.24 14.93 -10.05
CA SER A 151 -2.63 15.25 -9.74
C SER A 151 -2.77 16.54 -8.91
N ILE A 152 -4.01 17.01 -8.75
CA ILE A 152 -4.34 18.13 -7.86
C ILE A 152 -4.63 17.66 -6.41
N GLY A 153 -4.69 16.35 -6.14
CA GLY A 153 -5.03 15.84 -4.80
C GLY A 153 -5.38 14.37 -4.78
N CYS A 154 -6.06 13.90 -5.82
CA CYS A 154 -6.48 12.51 -6.00
C CYS A 154 -5.32 11.58 -6.37
N VAL A 155 -5.62 10.30 -6.47
CA VAL A 155 -4.72 9.26 -6.99
C VAL A 155 -5.23 8.87 -8.38
N ARG A 156 -4.46 9.20 -9.41
CA ARG A 156 -4.79 8.85 -10.80
C ARG A 156 -4.23 7.47 -11.15
N MET A 157 -4.98 6.73 -11.95
CA MET A 157 -4.61 5.45 -12.54
C MET A 157 -4.91 5.48 -14.04
N ARG A 158 -4.34 4.53 -14.79
CA ARG A 158 -4.83 4.22 -16.15
C ARG A 158 -6.25 3.67 -16.08
N ASN A 159 -6.99 3.82 -17.18
CA ASN A 159 -8.37 3.35 -17.26
C ASN A 159 -8.48 1.83 -17.08
N ASP A 160 -7.63 1.06 -17.76
CA ASP A 160 -7.60 -0.41 -17.62
C ASP A 160 -7.27 -0.82 -16.17
N ASP A 161 -6.25 -0.19 -15.57
CA ASP A 161 -5.83 -0.49 -14.20
C ASP A 161 -6.93 -0.18 -13.17
N ILE A 162 -7.63 0.96 -13.30
CA ILE A 162 -8.72 1.29 -12.38
C ILE A 162 -9.93 0.37 -12.58
N ILE A 163 -10.19 -0.11 -13.79
CA ILE A 163 -11.26 -1.10 -14.04
C ILE A 163 -10.92 -2.42 -13.34
N ASP A 164 -9.70 -2.93 -13.53
CA ASP A 164 -9.23 -4.16 -12.88
C ASP A 164 -9.26 -4.02 -11.34
N LEU A 165 -8.69 -2.95 -10.80
CA LEU A 165 -8.73 -2.69 -9.35
C LEU A 165 -10.18 -2.58 -8.85
N TYR A 166 -11.03 -1.86 -9.57
CA TYR A 166 -12.45 -1.69 -9.21
C TYR A 166 -13.15 -3.03 -9.09
N ASP A 167 -12.92 -3.97 -10.00
CA ASP A 167 -13.61 -5.27 -9.98
C ASP A 167 -13.08 -6.19 -8.86
N ARG A 168 -11.80 -6.05 -8.47
CA ARG A 168 -11.19 -6.85 -7.40
C ARG A 168 -11.61 -6.43 -5.98
N VAL A 169 -11.86 -5.14 -5.75
CA VAL A 169 -11.98 -4.61 -4.37
C VAL A 169 -13.44 -4.36 -3.95
N PRO A 170 -13.90 -4.91 -2.81
CA PRO A 170 -15.19 -4.53 -2.25
C PRO A 170 -15.17 -3.11 -1.65
N VAL A 171 -16.37 -2.57 -1.38
CA VAL A 171 -16.48 -1.42 -0.48
C VAL A 171 -15.96 -1.79 0.91
N TYR A 172 -15.45 -0.80 1.63
CA TYR A 172 -14.76 -0.93 2.91
C TYR A 172 -13.40 -1.63 2.87
N THR A 173 -12.85 -1.95 1.69
CA THR A 173 -11.43 -2.33 1.57
C THR A 173 -10.55 -1.26 2.22
N PRO A 174 -9.69 -1.62 3.19
CA PRO A 174 -8.74 -0.70 3.79
C PRO A 174 -7.75 -0.20 2.75
N VAL A 175 -7.43 1.09 2.82
CA VAL A 175 -6.42 1.74 1.98
C VAL A 175 -5.45 2.47 2.89
N GLU A 176 -4.17 2.25 2.70
CA GLU A 176 -3.11 2.98 3.39
C GLU A 176 -2.31 3.82 2.39
N ILE A 177 -2.15 5.11 2.68
CA ILE A 177 -1.32 6.01 1.88
C ILE A 177 -0.08 6.36 2.71
N VAL A 178 1.09 5.94 2.23
CA VAL A 178 2.36 5.98 2.98
C VAL A 178 3.41 6.89 2.34
N GLU A 179 4.31 7.42 3.16
CA GLU A 179 5.44 8.27 2.74
C GLU A 179 6.77 7.50 2.69
N PHE A 180 6.71 6.19 2.49
CA PHE A 180 7.89 5.35 2.31
C PHE A 180 7.72 4.42 1.11
N GLY A 181 8.85 3.99 0.56
CA GLY A 181 8.95 2.98 -0.47
C GLY A 181 9.77 1.77 -0.02
N LEU A 182 9.64 0.66 -0.73
CA LEU A 182 10.41 -0.56 -0.48
C LEU A 182 11.35 -0.87 -1.64
N VAL A 183 12.60 -1.21 -1.32
CA VAL A 183 13.59 -1.65 -2.30
C VAL A 183 14.08 -3.02 -1.88
N SER A 184 14.02 -3.99 -2.80
CA SER A 184 14.63 -5.30 -2.65
C SER A 184 15.97 -5.34 -3.39
N GLY A 185 16.91 -6.14 -2.90
CA GLY A 185 18.22 -6.30 -3.52
C GLY A 185 19.13 -7.26 -2.77
N SER A 186 20.30 -7.50 -3.34
CA SER A 186 21.38 -8.26 -2.72
C SER A 186 22.05 -7.49 -1.58
N TRP A 187 22.92 -8.17 -0.83
CA TRP A 187 23.73 -7.53 0.21
C TRP A 187 24.73 -6.52 -0.35
N ASP A 188 25.26 -6.73 -1.55
CA ASP A 188 26.18 -5.78 -2.18
C ASP A 188 25.47 -4.46 -2.52
N GLU A 189 24.19 -4.53 -2.90
CA GLU A 189 23.39 -3.35 -3.23
C GLU A 189 22.84 -2.64 -2.00
N LEU A 190 22.42 -3.39 -0.98
CA LEU A 190 21.64 -2.85 0.15
C LEU A 190 22.32 -2.96 1.51
N GLY A 191 23.43 -3.69 1.65
CA GLY A 191 24.05 -3.94 2.94
C GLY A 191 24.55 -2.67 3.62
N ALA A 192 25.18 -1.76 2.88
CA ALA A 192 25.59 -0.45 3.40
C ALA A 192 24.40 0.38 3.90
N LEU A 193 23.22 0.21 3.30
CA LEU A 193 21.98 0.92 3.66
C LEU A 193 21.26 0.28 4.85
N ALA A 194 21.27 -1.05 4.95
CA ALA A 194 20.61 -1.80 6.02
C ALA A 194 21.38 -1.75 7.35
N ARG A 195 22.72 -1.67 7.29
CA ARG A 195 23.61 -1.71 8.45
C ARG A 195 23.23 -0.70 9.55
N PRO A 196 23.05 0.62 9.26
CA PRO A 196 22.77 1.60 10.31
C PRO A 196 21.46 1.32 11.06
N VAL A 197 20.42 0.83 10.37
CA VAL A 197 19.15 0.49 11.00
C VAL A 197 19.27 -0.76 11.88
N ARG A 198 20.00 -1.77 11.42
CA ARG A 198 20.28 -2.99 12.20
C ARG A 198 21.09 -2.67 13.46
N GLU A 199 22.14 -1.87 13.34
CA GLU A 199 22.94 -1.44 14.50
C GLU A 199 22.11 -0.62 15.48
N ALA A 200 21.31 0.34 14.99
CA ALA A 200 20.47 1.17 15.86
C ALA A 200 19.44 0.33 16.64
N VAL A 201 18.84 -0.68 16.02
CA VAL A 201 17.75 -1.47 16.63
C VAL A 201 18.29 -2.68 17.40
N PHE A 202 19.12 -3.52 16.80
CA PHE A 202 19.58 -4.74 17.46
C PHE A 202 20.71 -4.47 18.45
N VAL A 203 21.70 -3.67 18.07
CA VAL A 203 22.88 -3.43 18.93
C VAL A 203 22.59 -2.36 19.97
N ALA A 204 22.25 -1.14 19.54
CA ALA A 204 22.11 -0.01 20.45
C ALA A 204 20.85 -0.08 21.33
N GLU A 205 19.71 -0.48 20.75
CA GLU A 205 18.44 -0.54 21.49
C GLU A 205 18.22 -1.88 22.21
N GLN A 206 18.46 -3.02 21.55
CA GLN A 206 18.18 -4.34 22.12
C GLN A 206 19.39 -4.99 22.83
N GLY A 207 20.58 -4.40 22.71
CA GLY A 207 21.78 -4.90 23.39
C GLY A 207 22.36 -6.18 22.78
N VAL A 208 22.03 -6.51 21.53
CA VAL A 208 22.66 -7.64 20.81
C VAL A 208 24.15 -7.32 20.61
N PRO A 209 25.08 -8.21 21.00
CA PRO A 209 26.50 -7.99 20.78
C PRO A 209 26.81 -7.76 19.30
N LEU A 210 27.57 -6.70 18.98
CA LEU A 210 27.92 -6.34 17.60
C LEU A 210 28.55 -7.50 16.81
N ALA A 211 29.34 -8.34 17.47
CA ALA A 211 29.99 -9.51 16.88
C ALA A 211 29.02 -10.60 16.42
N LEU A 212 27.76 -10.58 16.88
CA LEU A 212 26.71 -11.54 16.51
C LEU A 212 25.71 -10.99 15.48
N GLU A 213 25.77 -9.69 15.17
CA GLU A 213 24.79 -9.07 14.28
C GLU A 213 25.03 -9.45 12.81
N TRP A 214 26.29 -9.60 12.42
CA TRP A 214 26.69 -9.92 11.05
C TRP A 214 26.99 -11.41 10.94
N ASP A 215 26.44 -12.06 9.91
CA ASP A 215 26.66 -13.48 9.67
C ASP A 215 27.00 -13.75 8.19
N GLU A 216 27.45 -14.97 7.90
CA GLU A 216 27.79 -15.40 6.53
C GLU A 216 26.58 -15.47 5.59
N PHE A 217 25.36 -15.53 6.14
CA PHE A 217 24.12 -15.59 5.37
C PHE A 217 23.70 -14.24 4.81
N ASP A 218 24.23 -13.13 5.33
CA ASP A 218 23.97 -11.80 4.77
C ASP A 218 24.26 -11.76 3.27
N ALA A 219 25.41 -12.27 2.82
CA ALA A 219 25.82 -12.27 1.41
C ALA A 219 24.92 -13.15 0.51
N LEU A 220 24.28 -14.17 1.08
CA LEU A 220 23.45 -15.14 0.35
C LEU A 220 21.96 -14.77 0.33
N SER A 221 21.57 -13.77 1.11
CA SER A 221 20.16 -13.45 1.33
C SER A 221 19.66 -12.35 0.41
N LEU A 222 18.37 -12.37 0.13
CA LEU A 222 17.66 -11.19 -0.37
C LEU A 222 17.39 -10.25 0.81
N HIS A 223 17.61 -8.96 0.60
CA HIS A 223 17.34 -7.91 1.57
C HIS A 223 16.25 -6.99 1.05
N VAL A 224 15.43 -6.49 1.97
CA VAL A 224 14.46 -5.43 1.70
C VAL A 224 14.78 -4.27 2.64
N VAL A 225 14.81 -3.06 2.11
CA VAL A 225 14.89 -1.83 2.89
C VAL A 225 13.67 -0.96 2.63
N ALA A 226 13.18 -0.30 3.69
CA ALA A 226 12.17 0.74 3.59
C ALA A 226 12.87 2.09 3.60
N LYS A 227 12.56 2.95 2.63
CA LYS A 227 13.09 4.31 2.51
C LYS A 227 11.99 5.34 2.63
N ASP A 228 12.18 6.38 3.42
CA ASP A 228 11.23 7.49 3.45
C ASP A 228 11.31 8.40 2.21
N SER A 229 10.54 9.48 2.20
CA SER A 229 10.52 10.46 1.10
C SER A 229 11.82 11.24 0.93
N GLN A 230 12.72 11.24 1.91
CA GLN A 230 14.06 11.84 1.84
C GLN A 230 15.13 10.83 1.37
N GLY A 231 14.77 9.56 1.26
CA GLY A 231 15.67 8.47 0.87
C GLY A 231 16.36 7.81 2.05
N GLU A 232 16.06 8.22 3.28
CA GLU A 232 16.63 7.66 4.50
C GLU A 232 16.07 6.26 4.75
N VAL A 233 16.93 5.32 5.16
CA VAL A 233 16.53 3.95 5.45
C VAL A 233 15.90 3.92 6.85
N ILE A 234 14.64 3.52 6.89
CA ILE A 234 13.81 3.56 8.10
C ILE A 234 13.45 2.16 8.63
N GLY A 235 13.72 1.14 7.84
CA GLY A 235 13.51 -0.25 8.20
C GLY A 235 14.19 -1.21 7.24
N THR A 236 14.38 -2.45 7.67
CA THR A 236 14.99 -3.51 6.87
C THR A 236 14.47 -4.88 7.29
N GLY A 237 14.62 -5.86 6.41
CA GLY A 237 14.42 -7.28 6.69
C GLY A 237 15.15 -8.14 5.65
N ARG A 238 15.35 -9.40 5.98
CA ARG A 238 16.16 -10.35 5.21
C ARG A 238 15.38 -11.63 4.95
N LEU A 239 15.53 -12.19 3.76
CA LEU A 239 15.00 -13.49 3.34
C LEU A 239 16.16 -14.39 2.90
N LEU A 240 16.36 -15.50 3.61
CA LEU A 240 17.35 -16.52 3.29
C LEU A 240 16.85 -17.43 2.15
N PRO A 241 17.78 -18.08 1.41
CA PRO A 241 17.43 -19.03 0.34
C PRO A 241 16.60 -20.23 0.76
N ASP A 242 16.57 -20.56 2.06
CA ASP A 242 15.79 -21.67 2.62
C ASP A 242 14.40 -21.25 3.14
N GLY A 243 14.02 -19.97 2.97
CA GLY A 243 12.73 -19.43 3.42
C GLY A 243 12.74 -18.85 4.83
N HIS A 244 13.88 -18.77 5.52
CA HIS A 244 13.94 -18.06 6.79
C HIS A 244 13.89 -16.55 6.59
N ILE A 245 12.98 -15.89 7.32
CA ILE A 245 12.89 -14.43 7.41
C ILE A 245 13.50 -13.98 8.73
N GLY A 246 14.37 -12.97 8.68
CA GLY A 246 15.06 -12.45 9.84
C GLY A 246 15.50 -11.01 9.67
N ARG A 247 16.25 -10.52 10.66
CA ARG A 247 16.80 -9.14 10.70
C ARG A 247 15.74 -8.06 10.43
N LEU A 248 14.50 -8.31 10.83
CA LEU A 248 13.40 -7.35 10.69
C LEU A 248 13.56 -6.24 11.73
N ALA A 249 13.94 -5.04 11.28
CA ALA A 249 14.16 -3.89 12.13
C ALA A 249 13.46 -2.65 11.57
N VAL A 250 12.87 -1.85 12.44
CA VAL A 250 12.26 -0.56 12.10
C VAL A 250 12.69 0.47 13.14
N ARG A 251 13.18 1.62 12.68
CA ARG A 251 13.57 2.73 13.56
C ARG A 251 12.39 3.15 14.45
N ALA A 252 12.67 3.51 15.71
CA ALA A 252 11.66 3.77 16.72
C ALA A 252 10.64 4.87 16.32
N ASP A 253 11.10 5.92 15.66
CA ASP A 253 10.31 7.05 15.14
C ASP A 253 9.35 6.68 13.98
N TRP A 254 9.58 5.52 13.34
CA TRP A 254 8.79 4.97 12.24
C TRP A 254 7.90 3.78 12.63
N ARG A 255 7.95 3.33 13.88
CA ARG A 255 7.05 2.28 14.39
C ARG A 255 5.60 2.78 14.45
N GLY A 256 4.66 1.84 14.33
CA GLY A 256 3.22 2.17 14.29
C GLY A 256 2.74 2.80 12.97
N ARG A 257 3.63 2.98 11.99
CA ARG A 257 3.33 3.50 10.64
C ARG A 257 3.32 2.40 9.58
N ASN A 258 3.10 1.14 9.98
CA ASN A 258 3.02 -0.05 9.14
C ASN A 258 4.26 -0.38 8.27
N VAL A 259 5.42 0.23 8.55
CA VAL A 259 6.70 -0.09 7.87
C VAL A 259 7.05 -1.57 8.02
N GLY A 260 6.92 -2.13 9.23
CA GLY A 260 7.19 -3.55 9.48
C GLY A 260 6.27 -4.49 8.69
N SER A 261 4.97 -4.19 8.62
CA SER A 261 4.02 -4.96 7.80
C SER A 261 4.40 -4.91 6.33
N ALA A 262 4.77 -3.73 5.82
CA ALA A 262 5.16 -3.55 4.43
C ALA A 262 6.43 -4.33 4.09
N LEU A 263 7.45 -4.31 4.95
CA LEU A 263 8.67 -5.12 4.81
C LEU A 263 8.33 -6.61 4.75
N MET A 264 7.51 -7.11 5.68
CA MET A 264 7.12 -8.52 5.70
C MET A 264 6.35 -8.93 4.44
N GLU A 265 5.35 -8.15 4.02
CA GLU A 265 4.57 -8.43 2.82
C GLU A 265 5.44 -8.47 1.57
N ARG A 266 6.44 -7.58 1.48
CA ARG A 266 7.43 -7.64 0.39
C ARG A 266 8.28 -8.91 0.46
N LEU A 267 8.81 -9.26 1.62
CA LEU A 267 9.60 -10.50 1.81
C LEU A 267 8.78 -11.76 1.46
N ILE A 268 7.50 -11.80 1.83
CA ILE A 268 6.57 -12.86 1.47
C ILE A 268 6.36 -12.92 -0.05
N ALA A 269 6.21 -11.77 -0.71
CA ALA A 269 6.06 -11.71 -2.16
C ALA A 269 7.33 -12.21 -2.90
N GLU A 270 8.52 -11.81 -2.43
CA GLU A 270 9.81 -12.29 -2.96
C GLU A 270 9.96 -13.80 -2.77
N ALA A 271 9.62 -14.32 -1.59
CA ALA A 271 9.63 -15.76 -1.32
C ALA A 271 8.67 -16.54 -2.22
N ALA A 272 7.48 -16.00 -2.48
CA ALA A 272 6.51 -16.62 -3.40
C ALA A 272 7.03 -16.67 -4.84
N GLN A 273 7.69 -15.61 -5.32
CA GLN A 273 8.34 -15.60 -6.64
C GLN A 273 9.44 -16.66 -6.75
N GLN A 274 10.20 -16.87 -5.67
CA GLN A 274 11.24 -17.89 -5.56
C GLN A 274 10.71 -19.28 -5.19
N LYS A 275 9.39 -19.44 -5.02
CA LYS A 275 8.72 -20.69 -4.61
C LYS A 275 9.24 -21.25 -3.27
N LEU A 276 9.67 -20.37 -2.37
CA LEU A 276 10.15 -20.73 -1.04
C LEU A 276 8.97 -20.95 -0.10
N GLN A 277 8.79 -22.20 0.32
CA GLN A 277 7.82 -22.62 1.32
C GLN A 277 8.35 -23.85 2.08
N PRO A 278 8.10 -23.96 3.39
CA PRO A 278 7.41 -22.99 4.24
C PRO A 278 8.28 -21.76 4.52
N LEU A 279 7.66 -20.65 4.93
CA LEU A 279 8.38 -19.51 5.50
C LEU A 279 8.55 -19.70 7.01
N LEU A 280 9.74 -19.44 7.51
CA LEU A 280 10.11 -19.64 8.91
C LEU A 280 10.68 -18.35 9.50
N LEU A 281 10.40 -18.08 10.77
CA LEU A 281 11.06 -17.00 11.49
C LEU A 281 11.15 -17.29 12.98
N HIS A 282 12.15 -16.70 13.63
CA HIS A 282 12.25 -16.66 15.08
C HIS A 282 11.63 -15.34 15.54
N ALA A 283 10.40 -15.37 16.04
CA ALA A 283 9.73 -14.18 16.54
C ALA A 283 10.08 -13.95 18.00
N GLN A 284 10.44 -12.72 18.37
CA GLN A 284 10.40 -12.31 19.77
C GLN A 284 8.98 -12.53 20.31
N VAL A 285 8.84 -13.05 21.53
CA VAL A 285 7.53 -13.42 22.11
C VAL A 285 6.54 -12.23 22.11
N GLN A 286 7.04 -11.01 22.30
CA GLN A 286 6.25 -9.77 22.25
C GLN A 286 5.70 -9.42 20.85
N ALA A 287 6.29 -9.96 19.79
CA ALA A 287 5.94 -9.69 18.39
C ALA A 287 5.05 -10.79 17.76
N LEU A 288 4.66 -11.83 18.51
CA LEU A 288 3.86 -12.95 17.97
C LEU A 288 2.57 -12.46 17.29
N GLY A 289 1.79 -11.62 17.96
CA GLY A 289 0.52 -11.10 17.42
C GLY A 289 0.67 -10.22 16.18
N PHE A 290 1.88 -9.71 15.88
CA PHE A 290 2.18 -9.04 14.63
C PHE A 290 2.30 -10.04 13.47
N TYR A 291 3.07 -11.12 13.66
CA TYR A 291 3.28 -12.15 12.65
C TYR A 291 2.03 -13.04 12.44
N GLU A 292 1.23 -13.27 13.48
CA GLU A 292 -0.05 -13.99 13.38
C GLU A 292 -1.02 -13.34 12.39
N LYS A 293 -1.07 -12.00 12.37
CA LYS A 293 -1.89 -11.24 11.40
C LYS A 293 -1.41 -11.41 9.96
N LEU A 294 -0.16 -11.81 9.77
CA LEU A 294 0.47 -12.12 8.49
C LEU A 294 0.45 -13.62 8.19
N GLY A 295 -0.39 -14.40 8.88
CA GLY A 295 -0.59 -15.82 8.60
C GLY A 295 0.51 -16.76 9.13
N PHE A 296 1.40 -16.28 9.98
CA PHE A 296 2.35 -17.15 10.69
C PHE A 296 1.68 -17.79 11.92
N ALA A 297 1.96 -19.06 12.16
CA ALA A 297 1.55 -19.78 13.36
C ALA A 297 2.77 -20.13 14.21
N ALA A 298 2.67 -19.93 15.53
CA ALA A 298 3.72 -20.33 16.45
C ALA A 298 3.83 -21.85 16.54
N THR A 299 5.06 -22.36 16.53
CA THR A 299 5.40 -23.78 16.61
C THR A 299 6.46 -24.02 17.68
N GLY A 300 6.43 -25.18 18.33
CA GLY A 300 7.38 -25.52 19.40
C GLY A 300 7.27 -24.64 20.66
N GLY A 301 8.28 -24.74 21.51
CA GLY A 301 8.42 -23.99 22.77
C GLY A 301 9.16 -22.67 22.61
N VAL A 302 9.16 -21.87 23.68
CA VAL A 302 9.96 -20.63 23.76
C VAL A 302 11.42 -20.98 24.02
N PHE A 303 12.34 -20.31 23.35
CA PHE A 303 13.79 -20.45 23.53
C PHE A 303 14.45 -19.06 23.63
N MET A 304 15.70 -19.02 24.11
CA MET A 304 16.46 -17.79 24.26
C MET A 304 17.42 -17.60 23.09
N GLU A 305 17.39 -16.43 22.46
CA GLU A 305 18.33 -16.03 21.40
C GLU A 305 18.86 -14.63 21.73
N ALA A 306 20.18 -14.49 21.85
CA ALA A 306 20.85 -13.26 22.31
C ALA A 306 20.26 -12.66 23.61
N GLY A 307 19.79 -13.51 24.53
CA GLY A 307 19.19 -13.07 25.80
C GLY A 307 17.74 -12.61 25.70
N ILE A 308 17.09 -12.79 24.54
CA ILE A 308 15.69 -12.39 24.29
C ILE A 308 14.83 -13.65 24.08
N PRO A 309 13.63 -13.74 24.68
CA PRO A 309 12.74 -14.88 24.47
C PRO A 309 12.12 -14.85 23.07
N HIS A 310 12.32 -15.94 22.34
CA HIS A 310 11.84 -16.15 20.98
C HIS A 310 10.99 -17.41 20.87
N ARG A 311 10.22 -17.50 19.79
CA ARG A 311 9.48 -18.69 19.40
C ARG A 311 9.51 -18.85 17.89
N LEU A 312 9.68 -20.08 17.42
CA LEU A 312 9.62 -20.40 16.01
C LEU A 312 8.20 -20.16 15.50
N MET A 313 8.06 -19.42 14.41
CA MET A 313 6.79 -19.29 13.69
C MET A 313 6.96 -19.76 12.26
N ARG A 314 5.91 -20.41 11.77
CA ARG A 314 5.85 -21.00 10.44
C ARG A 314 4.64 -20.45 9.69
N ARG A 315 4.84 -20.11 8.42
CA ARG A 315 3.77 -19.81 7.48
C ARG A 315 3.85 -20.80 6.34
N ASP A 316 2.76 -21.54 6.15
CA ASP A 316 2.55 -22.39 4.99
C ASP A 316 1.94 -21.58 3.83
N ALA A 317 1.80 -22.22 2.66
CA ALA A 317 1.21 -21.62 1.47
C ALA A 317 -0.23 -21.09 1.70
#